data_AF-A0A6I3DIQ2-F1
#
_entry.id   AF-A0A6I3DIQ2-F1
#
_cell.length_a   1.000
_cell.length_b   1.000
_cell.length_c   1.000
_cell.angle_alpha   90.00
_cell.angle_beta   90.00
_cell.angle_gamma   90.00
#
_symmetry.space_group_name_H-M   'P 1'
#
loop_
_entity.id
_entity.type
_entity.pdbx_description
1 polymer ?
#
loop_
_entity_poly.entity_id
_entity_poly.type
_entity_poly.pdbx_seq_one_letter_code
_entity_poly.pdbx_strand_id
1 'polypeptide(L)'
;MTSLQPFIEAAHTRAGDYSRCTPEQALVYACEDVVELEFGSREIPSTDAEALLKEICHAEDIEIPTILIARKSKSALALTYIEENVICIRGKSTTMSTLLHELAHAVVGAESHGVLFRDELARLARKYISVSYAALLHAVYSGVGLEMSPWPATAARRN
;
A
#
# COMPACT_ATOMS: atom_id res chain seq x y z
N MET A 1 -2.02 23.91 8.61
CA MET A 1 -2.11 22.45 8.80
C MET A 1 -3.54 22.07 8.48
N THR A 2 -3.78 21.28 7.44
CA THR A 2 -5.10 20.73 7.16
C THR A 2 -5.54 19.91 8.37
N SER A 3 -6.79 20.07 8.81
CA SER A 3 -7.32 19.24 9.90
C SER A 3 -7.24 17.78 9.47
N LEU A 4 -6.77 16.89 10.35
CA LEU A 4 -6.73 15.44 10.10
C LEU A 4 -8.14 14.82 10.15
N GLN A 5 -9.04 15.45 10.90
CA GLN A 5 -10.38 14.94 11.21
C GLN A 5 -11.23 14.57 9.96
N PRO A 6 -11.28 15.39 8.89
CA PRO A 6 -12.03 15.04 7.68
C PRO A 6 -11.53 13.75 7.02
N PHE A 7 -10.22 13.47 7.06
CA PHE A 7 -9.66 12.25 6.49
C PHE A 7 -10.02 11.01 7.32
N ILE A 8 -10.03 11.13 8.66
CA ILE A 8 -10.45 10.06 9.58
C ILE A 8 -11.94 9.73 9.36
N GLU A 9 -12.80 10.74 9.30
CA GLU A 9 -14.24 10.57 9.07
C GLU A 9 -14.54 9.97 7.69
N ALA A 10 -13.81 10.40 6.66
CA ALA A 10 -13.91 9.83 5.33
C ALA A 10 -13.49 8.36 5.31
N ALA A 11 -12.40 7.99 5.99
CA ALA A 11 -11.94 6.61 6.07
C ALA A 11 -12.95 5.70 6.80
N HIS A 12 -13.51 6.15 7.93
CA HIS A 12 -14.56 5.38 8.62
C HIS A 12 -15.81 5.19 7.75
N THR A 13 -16.22 6.21 7.02
CA THR A 13 -17.38 6.14 6.12
C THR A 13 -17.12 5.16 4.97
N ARG A 14 -15.96 5.29 4.32
CA ARG A 14 -15.57 4.45 3.17
C ARG A 14 -15.27 3.01 3.55
N ALA A 15 -14.91 2.72 4.80
CA ALA A 15 -14.75 1.34 5.26
C ALA A 15 -16.01 0.48 5.02
N GLY A 16 -17.20 1.09 5.01
CA GLY A 16 -18.46 0.42 4.65
C GLY A 16 -18.51 -0.14 3.22
N ASP A 17 -17.72 0.41 2.29
CA ASP A 17 -17.65 -0.05 0.91
C ASP A 17 -16.97 -1.43 0.79
N TYR A 18 -16.17 -1.82 1.79
CA TYR A 18 -15.43 -3.08 1.85
C TYR A 18 -16.14 -4.15 2.69
N SER A 19 -17.44 -4.30 2.51
CA SER A 19 -18.32 -5.23 3.27
C SER A 19 -17.90 -6.71 3.26
N ARG A 20 -16.98 -7.13 2.40
CA ARG A 20 -16.44 -8.50 2.31
C ARG A 20 -15.08 -8.67 3.00
N CYS A 21 -14.51 -7.61 3.55
CA CYS A 21 -13.22 -7.61 4.24
C CYS A 21 -13.41 -7.75 5.75
N THR A 22 -12.34 -8.09 6.46
CA THR A 22 -12.33 -7.93 7.93
C THR A 22 -12.40 -6.44 8.30
N PRO A 23 -12.85 -6.07 9.50
CA PRO A 23 -12.86 -4.65 9.92
C PRO A 23 -11.49 -3.96 9.80
N GLU A 24 -10.40 -4.67 10.13
CA GLU A 24 -9.03 -4.14 9.97
C GLU A 24 -8.71 -3.86 8.50
N GLN A 25 -8.91 -4.85 7.63
CA GLN A 25 -8.62 -4.72 6.19
C GLN A 25 -9.50 -3.63 5.53
N ALA A 26 -10.78 -3.55 5.91
CA ALA A 26 -11.69 -2.52 5.41
C ALA A 26 -11.22 -1.10 5.77
N LEU A 27 -10.74 -0.90 7.01
CA LEU A 27 -10.18 0.39 7.42
C LEU A 27 -8.87 0.68 6.69
N VAL A 28 -8.00 -0.32 6.51
CA VAL A 28 -6.73 -0.14 5.80
C VAL A 28 -6.97 0.32 4.36
N TYR A 29 -7.82 -0.37 3.61
CA TYR A 29 -8.19 0.03 2.25
C TYR A 29 -8.85 1.40 2.20
N ALA A 30 -9.75 1.71 3.13
CA ALA A 30 -10.38 3.01 3.18
C ALA A 30 -9.39 4.15 3.44
N CYS A 31 -8.37 3.94 4.29
CA CYS A 31 -7.32 4.91 4.53
C CYS A 31 -6.45 5.13 3.29
N GLU A 32 -6.02 4.04 2.64
CA GLU A 32 -5.24 4.10 1.38
C GLU A 32 -6.00 4.87 0.29
N ASP A 33 -7.28 4.55 0.10
CA ASP A 33 -8.14 5.22 -0.87
C ASP A 33 -8.33 6.72 -0.57
N VAL A 34 -8.46 7.11 0.70
CA VAL A 34 -8.59 8.51 1.11
C VAL A 34 -7.29 9.28 0.83
N VAL A 35 -6.13 8.68 1.13
CA VAL A 35 -4.83 9.31 0.88
C VAL A 35 -4.52 9.38 -0.61
N GLU A 36 -4.86 8.33 -1.37
CA GLU A 36 -4.73 8.29 -2.82
C GLU A 36 -5.60 9.35 -3.50
N LEU A 37 -6.81 9.63 -3.00
CA LEU A 37 -7.64 10.71 -3.53
C LEU A 37 -7.05 12.11 -3.28
N GLU A 38 -6.40 12.31 -2.14
CA GLU A 38 -5.82 13.62 -1.77
C GLU A 38 -4.56 13.93 -2.58
N PHE A 39 -3.64 12.98 -2.69
CA PHE A 39 -2.33 13.21 -3.29
C PHE A 39 -2.15 12.58 -4.67
N GLY A 40 -2.93 11.56 -5.00
CA GLY A 40 -2.68 10.67 -6.11
C GLY A 40 -1.38 9.88 -5.96
N SER A 41 -1.19 8.93 -6.86
CA SER A 41 0.11 8.32 -7.10
C SER A 41 0.31 8.09 -8.60
N ARG A 42 1.56 7.84 -8.98
CA ARG A 42 1.90 7.64 -10.40
C ARG A 42 1.15 6.42 -10.97
N GLU A 43 0.45 6.62 -12.07
CA GLU A 43 -0.08 5.51 -12.88
C GLU A 43 1.08 4.83 -13.63
N ILE A 44 1.08 3.50 -13.62
CA ILE A 44 2.11 2.64 -14.18
C ILE A 44 1.45 1.69 -15.19
N PRO A 45 1.86 1.71 -16.47
CA PRO A 45 1.47 0.66 -17.41
C PRO A 45 1.90 -0.71 -16.89
N SER A 46 1.03 -1.72 -16.97
CA SER A 46 1.35 -3.06 -16.45
C SER A 46 2.61 -3.66 -17.10
N THR A 47 2.93 -3.25 -18.33
CA THR A 47 4.16 -3.63 -19.04
C THR A 47 5.44 -3.12 -18.39
N ASP A 48 5.35 -2.04 -17.63
CA ASP A 48 6.49 -1.35 -17.03
C ASP A 48 6.67 -1.73 -15.55
N ALA A 49 5.66 -2.38 -14.96
CA ALA A 49 5.62 -2.70 -13.54
C ALA A 49 6.75 -3.65 -13.12
N GLU A 50 7.13 -4.61 -13.96
CA GLU A 50 8.23 -5.52 -13.68
C GLU A 50 9.58 -4.80 -13.59
N ALA A 51 9.87 -3.91 -14.54
CA ALA A 51 11.12 -3.16 -14.54
C ALA A 51 11.21 -2.24 -13.32
N LEU A 52 10.12 -1.52 -13.02
CA LEU A 52 10.05 -0.63 -11.87
C LEU A 52 10.17 -1.40 -10.54
N LEU A 53 9.49 -2.54 -10.39
CA LEU A 53 9.57 -3.33 -9.17
C LEU A 53 11.00 -3.88 -8.96
N LYS A 54 11.67 -4.32 -10.03
CA LYS A 54 13.08 -4.75 -9.97
C LYS A 54 14.00 -3.63 -9.45
N GLU A 55 13.81 -2.40 -9.93
CA GLU A 55 14.59 -1.25 -9.46
C GLU A 55 14.36 -0.98 -7.97
N ILE A 56 13.10 -1.03 -7.51
CA ILE A 56 12.74 -0.84 -6.11
C ILE A 56 13.35 -1.95 -5.25
N CYS A 57 13.11 -3.22 -5.59
CA CYS A 57 13.62 -4.36 -4.85
C CYS A 57 15.14 -4.35 -4.77
N HIS A 58 15.84 -4.00 -5.85
CA HIS A 58 17.30 -3.87 -5.83
C HIS A 58 17.78 -2.75 -4.89
N ALA A 59 17.12 -1.59 -4.92
CA ALA A 59 17.46 -0.45 -4.05
C ALA A 59 17.11 -0.67 -2.57
N GLU A 60 16.28 -1.67 -2.27
CA GLU A 60 15.82 -2.04 -0.92
C GLU A 60 16.44 -3.34 -0.39
N ASP A 61 17.23 -4.04 -1.21
CA ASP A 61 17.74 -5.38 -0.91
C ASP A 61 16.60 -6.36 -0.55
N ILE A 62 15.56 -6.37 -1.39
CA ILE A 62 14.38 -7.26 -1.29
C ILE A 62 14.47 -8.32 -2.38
N GLU A 63 14.07 -9.55 -2.06
CA GLU A 63 13.88 -10.60 -3.06
C GLU A 63 12.84 -10.19 -4.09
N ILE A 64 13.20 -10.26 -5.38
CA ILE A 64 12.35 -9.76 -6.47
C ILE A 64 11.19 -10.74 -6.72
N PRO A 65 9.92 -10.35 -6.51
CA PRO A 65 8.78 -11.20 -6.82
C PRO A 65 8.63 -11.40 -8.33
N THR A 66 8.11 -12.55 -8.74
CA THR A 66 7.69 -12.79 -10.12
C THR A 66 6.43 -11.97 -10.41
N ILE A 67 6.45 -11.20 -11.50
CA ILE A 67 5.29 -10.40 -11.93
C ILE A 67 4.45 -11.17 -12.93
N LEU A 68 3.15 -11.31 -12.63
CA LEU A 68 2.16 -11.87 -13.55
C LEU A 68 1.16 -10.79 -13.95
N ILE A 69 0.96 -10.60 -15.26
CA ILE A 69 -0.07 -9.67 -15.77
C ILE A 69 -1.31 -10.48 -16.15
N ALA A 70 -2.41 -10.23 -15.44
CA ALA A 70 -3.69 -10.88 -15.65
C ALA A 70 -4.75 -9.91 -16.19
N ARG A 71 -5.89 -10.48 -16.63
CA ARG A 71 -7.04 -9.69 -17.06
C ARG A 71 -7.61 -8.89 -15.89
N LYS A 72 -8.19 -7.72 -16.21
CA LYS A 72 -8.85 -6.84 -15.23
C LYS A 72 -9.88 -7.62 -14.41
N SER A 73 -9.84 -7.47 -13.09
CA SER A 73 -10.89 -7.97 -12.19
C SER A 73 -11.85 -6.85 -11.83
N LYS A 74 -13.07 -7.23 -11.40
CA LYS A 74 -13.98 -6.31 -10.72
C LYS A 74 -13.68 -6.16 -9.23
N SER A 75 -12.89 -7.08 -8.66
CA SER A 75 -12.70 -7.20 -7.20
C SER A 75 -11.30 -6.83 -6.72
N ALA A 76 -10.29 -6.79 -7.59
CA ALA A 76 -8.90 -6.56 -7.20
C ALA A 76 -8.09 -5.99 -8.37
N LEU A 77 -7.23 -5.01 -8.09
CA LEU A 77 -6.31 -4.42 -9.06
C LEU A 77 -4.96 -5.14 -9.07
N ALA A 78 -4.52 -5.65 -7.92
CA ALA A 78 -3.39 -6.54 -7.81
C ALA A 78 -3.61 -7.56 -6.68
N LEU A 79 -2.74 -8.57 -6.59
CA LEU A 79 -2.72 -9.58 -5.54
C LEU A 79 -1.29 -10.11 -5.35
N THR A 80 -0.90 -10.40 -4.12
CA THR A 80 0.36 -11.07 -3.79
C THR A 80 0.11 -12.51 -3.36
N TYR A 81 0.82 -13.44 -3.98
CA TYR A 81 0.92 -14.83 -3.56
C TYR A 81 2.27 -15.01 -2.87
N ILE A 82 2.24 -15.00 -1.54
CA ILE A 82 3.43 -14.87 -0.70
C ILE A 82 4.31 -16.12 -0.78
N GLU A 83 3.70 -17.32 -0.71
CA GLU A 83 4.43 -18.59 -0.75
C GLU A 83 5.17 -18.80 -2.08
N GLU A 84 4.57 -18.33 -3.17
CA GLU A 84 5.13 -18.42 -4.53
C GLU A 84 6.02 -17.22 -4.89
N ASN A 85 6.12 -16.22 -4.01
CA ASN A 85 6.78 -14.94 -4.28
C ASN A 85 6.33 -14.31 -5.62
N VAL A 86 5.01 -14.20 -5.81
CA VAL A 86 4.40 -13.68 -7.04
C VAL A 86 3.53 -12.47 -6.72
N ILE A 87 3.66 -11.41 -7.53
CA ILE A 87 2.72 -10.29 -7.56
C ILE A 87 1.96 -10.33 -8.89
N CYS A 88 0.64 -10.42 -8.80
CA CYS A 88 -0.28 -10.45 -9.93
C CYS A 88 -0.91 -9.08 -10.13
N ILE A 89 -0.63 -8.42 -11.25
CA ILE A 89 -1.20 -7.13 -11.64
C ILE A 89 -2.35 -7.37 -12.62
N ARG A 90 -3.51 -6.75 -12.38
CA ARG A 90 -4.72 -6.97 -13.18
C ARG A 90 -5.09 -5.74 -13.99
N GLY A 91 -5.12 -5.91 -15.32
CA GLY A 91 -5.51 -4.85 -16.25
C GLY A 91 -4.31 -4.21 -16.97
N LYS A 92 -4.56 -3.06 -17.60
CA LYS A 92 -3.57 -2.38 -18.47
C LYS A 92 -2.64 -1.45 -17.71
N SER A 93 -3.04 -1.02 -16.52
CA SER A 93 -2.28 -0.14 -15.65
C SER A 93 -2.62 -0.45 -14.19
N THR A 94 -1.71 -0.04 -13.31
CA THR A 94 -1.85 -0.02 -11.85
C THR A 94 -1.32 1.31 -11.32
N THR A 95 -1.45 1.57 -10.02
CA THR A 95 -0.87 2.75 -9.37
C THR A 95 0.40 2.37 -8.60
N MET A 96 1.29 3.35 -8.36
CA MET A 96 2.45 3.14 -7.50
C MET A 96 2.02 2.70 -6.10
N SER A 97 0.96 3.29 -5.53
CA SER A 97 0.42 2.87 -4.23
C SER A 97 -0.01 1.40 -4.22
N THR A 98 -0.75 0.96 -5.25
CA THR A 98 -1.17 -0.45 -5.38
C THR A 98 0.05 -1.36 -5.53
N LEU A 99 1.07 -0.98 -6.29
CA LEU A 99 2.27 -1.79 -6.46
C LEU A 99 3.06 -1.93 -5.14
N LEU A 100 3.18 -0.83 -4.39
CA LEU A 100 3.86 -0.83 -3.09
C LEU A 100 3.06 -1.56 -2.01
N HIS A 101 1.72 -1.56 -2.09
CA HIS A 101 0.84 -2.36 -1.25
C HIS A 101 1.17 -3.85 -1.38
N GLU A 102 1.20 -4.35 -2.61
CA GLU A 102 1.53 -5.75 -2.87
C GLU A 102 2.98 -6.07 -2.46
N LEU A 103 3.93 -5.17 -2.74
CA LEU A 103 5.30 -5.35 -2.28
C LEU A 103 5.40 -5.38 -0.74
N ALA A 104 4.61 -4.60 -0.01
CA ALA A 104 4.60 -4.64 1.45
C ALA A 104 4.15 -6.01 1.97
N HIS A 105 3.15 -6.64 1.34
CA HIS A 105 2.78 -8.03 1.65
C HIS A 105 3.92 -9.00 1.40
N ALA A 106 4.59 -8.89 0.24
CA ALA A 106 5.72 -9.75 -0.10
C ALA A 106 6.90 -9.60 0.89
N VAL A 107 7.20 -8.36 1.31
CA VAL A 107 8.29 -8.06 2.24
C VAL A 107 8.01 -8.55 3.65
N VAL A 108 6.78 -8.37 4.14
CA VAL A 108 6.39 -8.79 5.50
C VAL A 108 6.16 -10.29 5.56
N GLY A 109 5.81 -10.93 4.44
CA GLY A 109 5.52 -12.35 4.38
C GLY A 109 4.22 -12.72 5.10
N ALA A 110 3.25 -11.80 5.17
CA ALA A 110 1.94 -12.03 5.78
C ALA A 110 0.79 -11.48 4.92
N GLU A 111 -0.31 -12.23 4.83
CA GLU A 111 -1.55 -11.80 4.15
C GLU A 111 -2.36 -10.77 4.96
N SER A 112 -2.06 -10.63 6.26
CA SER A 112 -2.76 -9.70 7.14
C SER A 112 -2.31 -8.26 6.90
N HIS A 113 -3.21 -7.32 7.17
CA HIS A 113 -2.93 -5.89 7.04
C HIS A 113 -2.53 -5.29 8.40
N GLY A 114 -1.85 -6.09 9.23
CA GLY A 114 -1.47 -5.74 10.61
C GLY A 114 -0.38 -4.67 10.69
N VAL A 115 0.13 -4.40 11.89
CA VAL A 115 1.10 -3.31 12.15
C VAL A 115 2.35 -3.40 11.27
N LEU A 116 2.91 -4.60 11.06
CA LEU A 116 4.10 -4.80 10.22
C LEU A 116 3.84 -4.40 8.76
N PHE A 117 2.68 -4.76 8.22
CA PHE A 117 2.26 -4.40 6.87
C PHE A 117 2.13 -2.87 6.74
N ARG A 118 1.40 -2.23 7.66
CA ARG A 118 1.14 -0.80 7.60
C ARG A 118 2.42 0.03 7.76
N ASP A 119 3.32 -0.39 8.65
CA ASP A 119 4.62 0.23 8.84
C ASP A 119 5.48 0.15 7.57
N GLU A 120 5.51 -1.02 6.93
CA GLU A 120 6.28 -1.23 5.70
C GLU A 120 5.69 -0.45 4.52
N LEU A 121 4.36 -0.43 4.37
CA LEU A 121 3.70 0.36 3.34
C LEU A 121 3.96 1.86 3.52
N ALA A 122 3.86 2.39 4.75
CA ALA A 122 4.18 3.79 5.03
C ALA A 122 5.66 4.11 4.73
N ARG A 123 6.58 3.19 5.02
CA ARG A 123 8.02 3.33 4.71
C ARG A 123 8.26 3.37 3.20
N LEU A 124 7.70 2.43 2.45
CA LEU A 124 7.80 2.37 0.99
C LEU A 124 7.18 3.61 0.34
N ALA A 125 5.97 4.00 0.75
CA ALA A 125 5.29 5.19 0.23
C ALA A 125 6.11 6.46 0.48
N ARG A 126 6.79 6.56 1.64
CA ARG A 126 7.63 7.72 1.95
C ARG A 126 8.79 7.87 0.97
N LYS A 127 9.40 6.75 0.58
CA LYS A 127 10.58 6.74 -0.30
C LYS A 127 10.20 6.83 -1.77
N TYR A 128 9.12 6.18 -2.20
CA TYR A 128 8.79 5.97 -3.62
C TYR A 128 7.58 6.75 -4.11
N ILE A 129 6.79 7.39 -3.22
CA ILE A 129 5.72 8.31 -3.58
C ILE A 129 6.06 9.72 -3.08
N SER A 130 5.92 9.98 -1.78
CA SER A 130 6.36 11.23 -1.15
C SER A 130 6.29 11.15 0.37
N VAL A 131 7.02 12.04 1.05
CA VAL A 131 6.93 12.20 2.51
C VAL A 131 5.52 12.61 2.95
N SER A 132 4.86 13.51 2.20
CA SER A 132 3.51 13.99 2.52
C SER A 132 2.46 12.88 2.44
N TYR A 133 2.53 12.04 1.39
CA TYR A 133 1.64 10.89 1.22
C TYR A 133 1.75 9.94 2.41
N ALA A 134 2.98 9.54 2.73
CA ALA A 134 3.22 8.59 3.81
C ALA A 134 2.90 9.16 5.20
N ALA A 135 3.15 10.45 5.42
CA ALA A 135 2.80 11.10 6.68
C ALA A 135 1.28 11.16 6.88
N LEU A 136 0.51 11.46 5.83
CA LEU A 136 -0.94 11.41 5.90
C LEU A 136 -1.43 9.97 6.10
N LEU A 137 -0.88 9.00 5.36
CA LEU A 137 -1.24 7.58 5.50
C LEU A 137 -1.05 7.10 6.94
N HIS A 138 0.11 7.36 7.54
CA HIS A 138 0.41 7.01 8.93
C HIS A 138 -0.54 7.71 9.93
N ALA A 139 -0.79 9.00 9.72
CA ALA A 139 -1.67 9.78 10.58
C ALA A 139 -3.13 9.30 10.51
N VAL A 140 -3.63 8.96 9.32
CA VAL A 140 -4.99 8.46 9.14
C VAL A 140 -5.12 7.05 9.72
N TYR A 141 -4.16 6.14 9.48
CA TYR A 141 -4.16 4.82 10.13
C TYR A 141 -4.24 4.94 11.65
N SER A 142 -3.37 5.76 12.25
CA SER A 142 -3.38 6.00 13.70
C SER A 142 -4.70 6.64 14.16
N GLY A 143 -5.23 7.57 13.37
CA GLY A 143 -6.46 8.31 13.66
C GLY A 143 -7.73 7.46 13.66
N VAL A 144 -7.80 6.42 12.82
CA VAL A 144 -8.91 5.45 12.81
C VAL A 144 -8.75 4.32 13.82
N GLY A 145 -7.68 4.36 14.64
CA GLY A 145 -7.41 3.39 15.69
C GLY A 145 -6.66 2.13 15.25
N LEU A 146 -6.05 2.13 14.06
CA LEU A 146 -5.15 1.04 13.65
C LEU A 146 -3.80 1.21 14.34
N GLU A 147 -3.26 0.11 14.87
CA GLU A 147 -1.95 0.13 15.52
C GLU A 147 -0.84 0.48 14.52
N MET A 148 0.04 1.41 14.89
CA MET A 148 1.19 1.84 14.09
C MET A 148 2.41 1.95 14.99
N SER A 149 3.58 1.61 14.47
CA SER A 149 4.81 2.01 15.14
C SER A 149 4.95 3.54 15.14
N PRO A 150 5.72 4.12 16.08
CA PRO A 150 6.05 5.54 16.05
C PRO A 150 6.63 5.95 14.69
N TRP A 151 6.17 7.07 14.15
CA TRP A 151 6.61 7.57 12.85
C TRP A 151 8.14 7.62 12.76
N PRO A 152 8.77 6.89 11.84
CA PRO A 152 10.21 6.81 11.80
C PRO A 152 10.82 8.10 11.22
N ALA A 153 11.89 8.60 11.86
CA ALA A 153 12.62 9.77 11.37
C ALA A 153 13.21 9.57 9.96
N THR A 154 13.48 8.32 9.56
CA THR A 154 14.08 7.94 8.26
C THR A 154 13.23 6.88 7.53
N ALA A 155 13.31 6.85 6.19
CA ALA A 155 12.69 5.81 5.36
C ALA A 155 13.57 4.55 5.20
N ALA A 156 14.77 4.56 5.79
CA ALA A 156 15.69 3.42 5.78
C ALA A 156 15.06 2.24 6.53
N ARG A 157 15.25 1.04 5.97
CA ARG A 157 14.87 -0.21 6.63
C ARG A 157 15.70 -0.37 7.89
N ARG A 158 15.08 -0.80 8.99
CA ARG A 158 15.81 -1.16 10.22
C ARG A 158 16.22 -2.63 10.05
N ASN A 159 17.52 -2.87 10.01
CA ASN A 159 18.10 -4.22 10.00
C ASN A 159 17.83 -4.94 11.31
#